data_AF-A0A0W0FGU9-F1
#
_entry.id   AF-A0A0W0FGU9-F1
#
_cell.length_a   1.000
_cell.length_b   1.000
_cell.length_c   1.000
_cell.angle_alpha   90.00
_cell.angle_beta   90.00
_cell.angle_gamma   90.00
#
_symmetry.space_group_name_H-M   'P 1'
#
loop_
_entity.id
_entity.type
_entity.pdbx_description
1 polymer ?
#
loop_
_entity_poly.entity_id
_entity_poly.type
_entity_poly.pdbx_seq_one_letter_code
_entity_poly.pdbx_strand_id
1 'polypeptide(L)'
;MTDPFIFLALEILMMTLTPFIFVQDIMTEPDEFESVKGGMIPRKISVDYISFSAHVDYSQNSEFIEAVKAQHVVLVHGEQTAMGRLRAAMTSRYKERDEDVKIHTPRNLETLNLSFRGERVAKAIGTLADKPPQPNDVLSGLLVAKDYSYTLLDPRDLKDFAGLSTCTVSQKQRIALGVGWELVRWHLEGMYGHVEEGVDKEGIPTLRAMGAIDIKLTSEHELTLEWESSASVDMIADSTLALITGIDKSPASVKVTNHLHSHSHSHPHADNANETSLVPKIGMFLEAHFGFEALEYHEPDLTDEDEQGEEERYPAFVVTLPEGSASVNLNTLAVSSVNETLKKRLEVVVNLAVTTVTSLSQAFRIVAPASHEEANLEQEPAKAVVIPKEEALRLEEISQSKPSDGSQGDEGASSNENVHD
;
A
#
# COMPACT_ATOMS: atom_id res chain seq x y z
N MET A 1 -27.25 -17.20 -1.21
CA MET A 1 -26.66 -16.73 0.05
C MET A 1 -27.87 -16.58 0.90
N THR A 2 -27.93 -17.31 2.00
CA THR A 2 -28.74 -16.86 3.13
C THR A 2 -28.09 -15.58 3.60
N ASP A 3 -28.74 -14.44 3.32
CA ASP A 3 -28.38 -13.15 3.92
C ASP A 3 -28.09 -13.36 5.42
N PRO A 4 -26.93 -12.94 5.95
CA PRO A 4 -26.68 -13.02 7.39
C PRO A 4 -27.46 -11.96 8.17
N PHE A 5 -28.28 -11.15 7.50
CA PHE A 5 -28.99 -10.02 8.06
C PHE A 5 -30.51 -10.18 7.87
N ILE A 6 -31.11 -11.02 8.71
CA ILE A 6 -32.55 -10.98 8.95
C ILE A 6 -32.76 -10.19 10.25
N PHE A 7 -32.96 -8.88 10.13
CA PHE A 7 -33.51 -8.07 11.22
C PHE A 7 -35.02 -8.28 11.22
N LEU A 8 -35.50 -9.16 12.11
CA LEU A 8 -36.93 -9.44 12.24
C LEU A 8 -37.53 -8.54 13.33
N ALA A 9 -37.94 -7.33 12.96
CA ALA A 9 -38.78 -6.49 13.80
C ALA A 9 -40.24 -6.90 13.55
N LEU A 10 -40.84 -7.66 14.47
CA LEU A 10 -42.25 -8.05 14.40
C LEU A 10 -43.11 -6.85 14.84
N GLU A 11 -43.51 -6.03 13.88
CA GLU A 11 -44.34 -4.85 14.11
C GLU A 11 -45.81 -5.27 14.27
N ILE A 12 -46.30 -5.28 15.51
CA ILE A 12 -47.74 -5.42 15.81
C ILE A 12 -48.26 -4.05 16.22
N LEU A 13 -48.95 -3.41 15.28
CA LEU A 13 -49.69 -2.17 15.46
C LEU A 13 -50.87 -2.42 16.43
N MET A 14 -50.67 -2.20 17.74
CA MET A 14 -51.80 -2.14 18.67
C MET A 14 -52.32 -0.70 18.77
N MET A 15 -53.40 -0.47 18.03
CA MET A 15 -54.28 0.70 18.15
C MET A 15 -54.95 0.73 19.53
N THR A 16 -55.08 1.96 20.06
CA THR A 16 -55.98 2.45 21.12
C THR A 16 -55.85 1.85 22.55
N LEU A 17 -55.24 2.67 23.43
CA LEU A 17 -54.94 2.38 24.85
C LEU A 17 -56.13 2.42 25.82
N THR A 18 -57.32 2.86 25.42
CA THR A 18 -58.48 2.99 26.31
C THR A 18 -59.36 1.72 26.45
N PRO A 19 -59.65 0.94 25.38
CA PRO A 19 -60.40 -0.31 25.55
C PRO A 19 -59.57 -1.46 26.15
N PHE A 20 -58.24 -1.42 26.08
CA PHE A 20 -57.38 -2.51 26.55
C PHE A 20 -57.35 -2.64 28.08
N ILE A 21 -57.38 -1.52 28.80
CA ILE A 21 -57.30 -1.50 30.27
C ILE A 21 -58.56 -2.11 30.88
N PHE A 22 -59.75 -1.73 30.40
CA PHE A 22 -61.01 -2.31 30.89
C PHE A 22 -61.11 -3.81 30.61
N VAL A 23 -60.64 -4.25 29.44
CA VAL A 23 -60.62 -5.67 29.07
C VAL A 23 -59.60 -6.46 29.90
N GLN A 24 -58.46 -5.89 30.29
CA GLN A 24 -57.55 -6.52 31.25
C GLN A 24 -58.14 -6.57 32.66
N ASP A 25 -58.78 -5.50 33.11
CA ASP A 25 -59.37 -5.44 34.45
C ASP A 25 -60.54 -6.43 34.58
N ILE A 26 -61.38 -6.57 33.56
CA ILE A 26 -62.51 -7.51 33.61
C ILE A 26 -62.05 -8.99 33.61
N MET A 27 -60.83 -9.29 33.14
CA MET A 27 -60.23 -10.63 33.25
C MET A 27 -59.84 -10.98 34.68
N THR A 28 -59.64 -10.00 35.58
CA THR A 28 -59.37 -10.25 37.00
C THR A 28 -60.61 -10.64 37.81
N GLU A 29 -61.73 -10.80 37.11
CA GLU A 29 -63.01 -11.20 37.68
C GLU A 29 -63.59 -10.29 38.79
N PRO A 30 -63.70 -8.97 38.56
CA PRO A 30 -64.26 -8.08 39.57
C PRO A 30 -65.78 -8.27 39.73
N ASP A 31 -66.28 -8.11 40.96
CA ASP A 31 -67.71 -8.18 41.30
C ASP A 31 -68.51 -7.00 40.69
N GLU A 32 -67.88 -5.82 40.59
CA GLU A 32 -68.46 -4.60 40.03
C GLU A 32 -67.43 -3.86 39.17
N PHE A 33 -67.88 -3.17 38.12
CA PHE A 33 -67.01 -2.35 37.27
C PHE A 33 -67.62 -0.96 37.01
N GLU A 34 -66.75 0.02 36.78
CA GLU A 34 -67.16 1.41 36.54
C GLU A 34 -67.67 1.61 35.10
N SER A 35 -68.85 2.21 34.98
CA SER A 35 -69.40 2.66 33.69
C SER A 35 -68.68 3.91 33.19
N VAL A 36 -68.61 4.10 31.87
CA VAL A 36 -68.07 5.31 31.23
C VAL A 36 -68.73 6.62 31.74
N LYS A 37 -69.94 6.53 32.32
CA LYS A 37 -70.67 7.66 32.90
C LYS A 37 -70.47 7.84 34.42
N GLY A 38 -69.56 7.09 35.05
CA GLY A 38 -69.17 7.25 36.47
C GLY A 38 -70.08 6.56 37.48
N GLY A 39 -70.56 5.35 37.20
CA GLY A 39 -71.39 4.55 38.13
C GLY A 39 -71.00 3.08 38.14
N MET A 40 -71.05 2.44 39.31
CA MET A 40 -70.69 1.03 39.49
C MET A 40 -71.81 0.10 39.01
N ILE A 41 -71.47 -0.87 38.17
CA ILE A 41 -72.39 -1.88 37.63
C ILE A 41 -71.93 -3.27 38.10
N PRO A 42 -72.82 -4.10 38.69
CA PRO A 42 -72.47 -5.45 39.08
C PRO A 42 -72.27 -6.37 37.87
N ARG A 43 -71.16 -7.12 37.85
CA ARG A 43 -70.82 -8.06 36.78
C ARG A 43 -71.65 -9.34 36.93
N LYS A 44 -72.60 -9.54 36.02
CA LYS A 44 -73.41 -10.78 35.92
C LYS A 44 -73.15 -11.59 34.66
N ILE A 45 -72.21 -11.14 33.84
CA ILE A 45 -71.83 -11.78 32.58
C ILE A 45 -70.60 -12.66 32.80
N SER A 46 -70.55 -13.81 32.13
CA SER A 46 -69.33 -14.62 32.03
C SER A 46 -68.43 -14.02 30.95
N VAL A 47 -67.13 -13.93 31.25
CA VAL A 47 -66.13 -13.41 30.32
C VAL A 47 -65.09 -14.49 30.11
N ASP A 48 -64.98 -14.98 28.88
CA ASP A 48 -63.97 -15.95 28.46
C ASP A 48 -62.99 -15.28 27.51
N TYR A 49 -61.70 -15.47 27.73
CA TYR A 49 -60.66 -14.99 26.81
C TYR A 49 -60.30 -16.09 25.81
N ILE A 50 -60.57 -15.84 24.53
CA ILE A 50 -60.16 -16.68 23.41
C ILE A 50 -59.21 -15.85 22.53
N SER A 51 -57.93 -16.22 22.52
CA SER A 51 -56.95 -15.55 21.68
C SER A 51 -57.09 -16.00 20.23
N PHE A 52 -57.33 -15.05 19.33
CA PHE A 52 -57.17 -15.22 17.88
C PHE A 52 -55.88 -14.56 17.37
N SER A 53 -55.04 -14.09 18.29
CA SER A 53 -53.78 -13.47 17.92
C SER A 53 -52.87 -14.52 17.29
N ALA A 54 -52.44 -14.27 16.05
CA ALA A 54 -51.48 -15.11 15.34
C ALA A 54 -50.05 -14.90 15.87
N HIS A 55 -49.86 -15.00 17.19
CA HIS A 55 -48.52 -15.02 17.77
C HIS A 55 -47.88 -16.38 17.51
N VAL A 56 -46.57 -16.35 17.25
CA VAL A 56 -45.78 -17.55 17.06
C VAL A 56 -45.57 -18.22 18.43
N ASP A 57 -45.96 -19.48 18.53
CA ASP A 57 -45.78 -20.27 19.74
C ASP A 57 -44.30 -20.58 19.99
N TYR A 58 -43.96 -20.94 21.24
CA TYR A 58 -42.59 -21.31 21.61
C TYR A 58 -41.99 -22.39 20.71
N SER A 59 -42.77 -23.41 20.34
CA SER A 59 -42.33 -24.52 19.48
C SER A 59 -41.89 -24.00 18.10
N GLN A 60 -42.77 -23.25 17.43
CA GLN A 60 -42.51 -22.67 16.11
C GLN A 60 -41.34 -21.67 16.13
N ASN A 61 -41.29 -20.81 17.15
CA ASN A 61 -40.20 -19.84 17.28
C ASN A 61 -38.85 -20.52 17.56
N SER A 62 -38.85 -21.55 18.41
CA SER A 62 -37.62 -22.31 18.70
C SER A 62 -37.10 -23.05 17.46
N GLU A 63 -37.99 -23.65 16.67
CA GLU A 63 -37.64 -24.33 15.42
C GLU A 63 -37.07 -23.34 14.39
N PHE A 64 -37.68 -22.15 14.28
CA PHE A 64 -37.18 -21.10 13.39
C PHE A 64 -35.77 -20.61 13.78
N ILE A 65 -35.54 -20.31 15.06
CA ILE A 65 -34.22 -19.85 15.53
C ILE A 65 -33.17 -20.96 15.33
N GLU A 66 -33.54 -22.23 15.54
CA GLU A 66 -32.65 -23.37 15.29
C GLU A 66 -32.35 -23.59 13.80
N ALA A 67 -33.30 -23.31 12.90
CA ALA A 67 -33.08 -23.40 11.46
C ALA A 67 -32.12 -22.31 10.96
N VAL A 68 -32.23 -21.09 11.49
CA VAL A 68 -31.41 -19.94 11.08
C VAL A 68 -29.98 -20.02 11.63
N LYS A 69 -29.77 -20.60 12.82
CA LYS A 69 -28.44 -20.72 13.48
C LYS A 69 -27.68 -19.38 13.57
N ALA A 70 -28.38 -18.32 13.97
CA ALA A 70 -27.76 -17.01 14.16
C ALA A 70 -26.80 -17.02 15.37
N GLN A 71 -25.66 -16.34 15.25
CA GLN A 71 -24.71 -16.17 16.36
C GLN A 71 -25.23 -15.21 17.44
N HIS A 72 -26.01 -14.21 17.01
CA HIS A 72 -26.63 -13.21 17.89
C HIS A 72 -28.14 -13.20 17.67
N VAL A 73 -28.90 -13.39 18.74
CA VAL A 73 -30.37 -13.36 18.71
C VAL A 73 -30.84 -12.20 19.59
N VAL A 74 -31.62 -11.28 19.05
CA VAL A 74 -32.14 -10.11 19.78
C VAL A 74 -33.65 -10.27 19.93
N LEU A 75 -34.12 -10.41 21.17
CA LEU A 75 -35.53 -10.55 21.49
C LEU A 75 -36.15 -9.17 21.74
N VAL A 76 -37.19 -8.84 20.97
CA VAL A 76 -37.96 -7.59 21.05
C VAL A 76 -39.46 -7.89 21.02
N HIS A 77 -40.30 -6.87 21.29
CA HIS A 77 -41.76 -6.96 21.20
C HIS A 77 -42.41 -8.13 21.98
N GLY A 78 -41.92 -8.41 23.18
CA GLY A 78 -42.55 -9.36 24.10
C GLY A 78 -42.75 -8.77 25.49
N GLU A 79 -43.64 -9.39 26.27
CA GLU A 79 -43.75 -9.11 27.70
C GLU A 79 -42.43 -9.50 28.39
N GLN A 80 -41.96 -8.68 29.34
CA GLN A 80 -40.62 -8.80 29.90
C GLN A 80 -40.36 -10.18 30.53
N THR A 81 -41.33 -10.74 31.25
CA THR A 81 -41.25 -12.05 31.90
C THR A 81 -41.25 -13.17 30.87
N ALA A 82 -42.11 -13.10 29.85
CA ALA A 82 -42.20 -14.05 28.75
C ALA A 82 -40.91 -14.09 27.93
N MET A 83 -40.33 -12.92 27.62
CA MET A 83 -39.01 -12.82 26.96
C MET A 83 -37.91 -13.42 27.83
N GLY A 84 -37.95 -13.18 29.15
CA GLY A 84 -37.01 -13.78 30.10
C GLY A 84 -37.08 -15.31 30.14
N ARG A 85 -38.29 -15.87 30.12
CA ARG A 85 -38.53 -17.33 30.05
C ARG A 85 -38.01 -17.92 28.74
N LEU A 86 -38.32 -17.28 27.60
CA LEU A 86 -37.84 -17.71 26.29
C LEU A 86 -36.31 -17.69 26.22
N ARG A 87 -35.68 -16.61 26.68
CA ARG A 87 -34.22 -16.48 26.77
C ARG A 87 -33.61 -17.63 27.60
N ALA A 88 -34.13 -17.88 28.80
CA ALA A 88 -33.62 -18.93 29.68
C ALA A 88 -33.76 -20.34 29.06
N ALA A 89 -34.91 -20.63 28.44
CA ALA A 89 -35.16 -21.90 27.78
C ALA A 89 -34.22 -22.13 26.60
N MET A 90 -34.02 -21.12 25.75
CA MET A 90 -33.12 -21.21 24.60
C MET A 90 -31.65 -21.30 25.03
N THR A 91 -31.21 -20.51 26.02
CA THR A 91 -29.84 -20.60 26.55
C THR A 91 -29.53 -22.00 27.12
N SER A 92 -30.48 -22.63 27.82
CA SER A 92 -30.29 -24.00 28.32
C SER A 92 -30.14 -25.00 27.16
N ARG A 93 -31.01 -24.89 26.15
CA ARG A 93 -31.04 -25.78 24.99
C ARG A 93 -29.78 -25.67 24.12
N TYR A 94 -29.24 -24.48 23.92
CA TYR A 94 -27.97 -24.29 23.19
C TYR A 94 -26.76 -24.73 24.01
N LYS A 95 -26.80 -24.58 25.34
CA LYS A 95 -25.74 -25.07 26.23
C LYS A 95 -25.64 -26.60 26.23
N GLU A 96 -26.75 -27.32 26.09
CA GLU A 96 -26.75 -28.78 25.93
C GLU A 96 -26.14 -29.23 24.59
N ARG A 97 -26.16 -28.37 23.58
CA ARG A 97 -25.66 -28.63 22.22
C ARG A 97 -24.24 -28.11 21.96
N ASP A 98 -23.61 -27.50 22.96
CA ASP A 98 -22.29 -26.85 22.87
C ASP A 98 -22.19 -25.77 21.78
N GLU A 99 -23.30 -25.05 21.52
CA GLU A 99 -23.35 -23.94 20.57
C GLU A 99 -23.32 -22.59 21.33
N ASP A 100 -22.33 -21.75 21.04
CA ASP A 100 -22.20 -20.41 21.65
C ASP A 100 -23.08 -19.37 20.93
N VAL A 101 -24.37 -19.35 21.29
CA VAL A 101 -25.35 -18.37 20.80
C VAL A 101 -25.61 -17.29 21.85
N LYS A 102 -25.43 -16.03 21.48
CA LYS A 102 -25.65 -14.87 22.38
C LYS A 102 -27.07 -14.33 22.22
N ILE A 103 -27.88 -14.52 23.25
CA ILE A 103 -29.27 -14.04 23.29
C ILE A 103 -29.35 -12.74 24.09
N HIS A 104 -29.79 -11.67 23.42
CA HIS A 104 -29.90 -10.31 23.95
C HIS A 104 -31.38 -9.93 24.15
N THR A 105 -31.68 -9.25 25.26
CA THR A 105 -33.01 -8.72 25.59
C THR A 105 -32.87 -7.24 26.00
N PRO A 106 -32.55 -6.33 25.05
CA PRO A 106 -32.32 -4.92 25.37
C PRO A 106 -33.63 -4.25 25.78
N ARG A 107 -33.56 -3.37 26.79
CA ARG A 107 -34.68 -2.51 27.17
C ARG A 107 -34.81 -1.33 26.21
N ASN A 108 -35.95 -0.65 26.25
CA ASN A 108 -36.10 0.62 25.55
C ASN A 108 -34.99 1.58 25.98
N LEU A 109 -34.36 2.25 25.01
CA LEU A 109 -33.20 3.14 25.20
C LEU A 109 -31.90 2.44 25.61
N GLU A 110 -31.82 1.11 25.56
CA GLU A 110 -30.57 0.36 25.73
C GLU A 110 -29.89 0.12 24.39
N THR A 111 -28.70 0.69 24.19
CA THR A 111 -27.91 0.50 22.98
C THR A 111 -27.17 -0.84 23.00
N LEU A 112 -27.43 -1.69 22.01
CA LEU A 112 -26.73 -2.97 21.83
C LEU A 112 -25.54 -2.80 20.89
N ASN A 113 -24.32 -2.97 21.41
CA ASN A 113 -23.10 -2.95 20.61
C ASN A 113 -22.67 -4.37 20.25
N LEU A 114 -22.66 -4.68 18.95
CA LEU A 114 -22.19 -5.96 18.42
C LEU A 114 -20.89 -5.74 17.65
N SER A 115 -19.84 -6.49 18.01
CA SER A 115 -18.55 -6.45 17.33
C SER A 115 -18.45 -7.59 16.33
N PHE A 116 -18.26 -7.23 15.05
CA PHE A 116 -18.03 -8.19 13.98
C PHE A 116 -16.61 -8.02 13.47
N ARG A 117 -15.83 -9.10 13.46
CA ARG A 117 -14.51 -9.11 12.83
C ARG A 117 -14.74 -9.23 11.32
N GLY A 118 -14.68 -8.10 10.61
CA GLY A 118 -14.69 -8.09 9.17
C GLY A 118 -13.32 -8.48 8.63
N GLU A 119 -13.24 -9.59 7.90
CA GLU A 119 -12.07 -9.87 7.06
C GLU A 119 -12.11 -8.92 5.86
N ARG A 120 -11.05 -8.14 5.68
CA ARG A 120 -10.93 -7.25 4.51
C ARG A 120 -10.30 -8.05 3.39
N VAL A 121 -11.07 -8.31 2.35
CA VAL A 121 -10.60 -9.00 1.15
C VAL A 121 -10.31 -7.95 0.08
N ALA A 122 -9.09 -7.94 -0.42
CA ALA A 122 -8.70 -7.13 -1.57
C ALA A 122 -8.61 -8.01 -2.83
N LYS A 123 -9.17 -7.54 -3.94
CA LYS A 123 -9.11 -8.21 -5.24
C LYS A 123 -7.96 -7.64 -6.05
N ALA A 124 -6.98 -8.46 -6.43
CA ALA A 124 -5.96 -8.06 -7.39
C ALA A 124 -6.53 -8.12 -8.80
N ILE A 125 -6.39 -7.05 -9.59
CA ILE A 125 -6.90 -6.94 -10.96
C ILE A 125 -5.79 -6.39 -11.87
N GLY A 126 -5.84 -6.74 -13.15
CA GLY A 126 -4.93 -6.24 -14.18
C GLY A 126 -3.64 -7.05 -14.25
N THR A 127 -2.54 -6.38 -14.60
CA THR A 127 -1.21 -6.95 -14.78
C THR A 127 -0.70 -7.63 -13.50
N LEU A 128 -1.11 -7.12 -12.33
CA LEU A 128 -0.76 -7.71 -11.04
C LEU A 128 -1.39 -9.09 -10.82
N ALA A 129 -2.47 -9.41 -11.55
CA ALA A 129 -3.16 -10.70 -11.48
C ALA A 129 -2.63 -11.73 -12.49
N ASP A 130 -1.72 -11.36 -13.40
CA ASP A 130 -1.20 -12.26 -14.45
C ASP A 130 -0.37 -13.41 -13.88
N LYS A 131 0.33 -13.16 -12.76
CA LYS A 131 1.10 -14.17 -12.04
C LYS A 131 0.40 -14.48 -10.72
N PRO A 132 -0.02 -15.74 -10.49
CA PRO A 132 -0.58 -16.10 -9.18
C PRO A 132 0.52 -15.94 -8.12
N PRO A 133 0.25 -15.19 -7.03
CA PRO A 133 1.25 -14.96 -6.00
C PRO A 133 1.59 -16.28 -5.30
N GLN A 134 2.88 -16.48 -5.05
CA GLN A 134 3.36 -17.60 -4.24
C GLN A 134 3.33 -17.22 -2.75
N PRO A 135 3.29 -18.21 -1.83
CA PRO A 135 3.45 -17.93 -0.41
C PRO A 135 4.76 -17.17 -0.18
N ASN A 136 4.69 -16.08 0.61
CA ASN A 136 5.81 -15.17 0.90
C ASN A 136 6.22 -14.19 -0.22
N ASP A 137 5.43 -14.10 -1.30
CA ASP A 137 5.65 -13.09 -2.34
C ASP A 137 5.16 -11.70 -1.88
N VAL A 138 5.94 -10.66 -2.16
CA VAL A 138 5.61 -9.29 -1.78
C VAL A 138 4.87 -8.63 -2.93
N LEU A 139 3.57 -8.40 -2.75
CA LEU A 139 2.75 -7.69 -3.71
C LEU A 139 2.81 -6.18 -3.44
N SER A 140 3.33 -5.43 -4.39
CA SER A 140 3.31 -3.97 -4.41
C SER A 140 2.29 -3.48 -5.44
N GLY A 141 1.51 -2.47 -5.07
CA GLY A 141 0.47 -1.92 -5.94
C GLY A 141 -0.32 -0.82 -5.27
N LEU A 142 -1.21 -0.21 -6.03
CA LEU A 142 -2.15 0.81 -5.57
C LEU A 142 -3.43 0.14 -5.07
N LEU A 143 -3.79 0.42 -3.82
CA LEU A 143 -5.04 -0.06 -3.23
C LEU A 143 -6.14 1.00 -3.42
N VAL A 144 -7.13 0.67 -4.24
CA VAL A 144 -8.33 1.49 -4.46
C VAL A 144 -9.46 0.96 -3.58
N ALA A 145 -9.93 1.79 -2.64
CA ALA A 145 -11.07 1.47 -1.79
C ALA A 145 -12.33 2.18 -2.30
N LYS A 146 -13.35 1.40 -2.65
CA LYS A 146 -14.67 1.92 -3.07
C LYS A 146 -15.77 1.09 -2.41
N ASP A 147 -16.63 1.73 -1.62
CA ASP A 147 -17.85 1.13 -1.06
C ASP A 147 -17.61 -0.26 -0.42
N TYR A 148 -16.61 -0.37 0.47
CA TYR A 148 -16.18 -1.61 1.14
C TYR A 148 -15.52 -2.67 0.25
N SER A 149 -15.39 -2.43 -1.05
CA SER A 149 -14.55 -3.22 -1.94
C SER A 149 -13.14 -2.64 -1.99
N TYR A 150 -12.15 -3.51 -1.79
CA TYR A 150 -10.74 -3.18 -1.92
C TYR A 150 -10.22 -3.81 -3.22
N THR A 151 -9.63 -3.01 -4.08
CA THR A 151 -9.05 -3.48 -5.35
C THR A 151 -7.59 -3.09 -5.39
N LEU A 152 -6.71 -4.06 -5.60
CA LEU A 152 -5.27 -3.86 -5.74
C LEU A 152 -4.91 -3.86 -7.22
N LEU A 153 -4.27 -2.78 -7.68
CA LEU A 153 -3.99 -2.50 -9.09
C LEU A 153 -2.53 -2.06 -9.28
N ASP A 154 -1.99 -2.31 -10.47
CA ASP A 154 -0.74 -1.67 -10.90
C ASP A 154 -1.02 -0.21 -11.34
N PRO A 155 -0.10 0.75 -11.12
CA PRO A 155 -0.26 2.15 -11.57
C PRO A 155 -0.61 2.30 -13.06
N ARG A 156 -0.20 1.37 -13.92
CA ARG A 156 -0.50 1.37 -15.36
C ARG A 156 -1.97 1.09 -15.66
N ASP A 157 -2.57 0.22 -14.86
CA ASP A 157 -3.95 -0.27 -15.04
C ASP A 157 -4.98 0.67 -14.38
N LEU A 158 -4.54 1.66 -13.61
CA LEU A 158 -5.40 2.60 -12.89
C LEU A 158 -6.38 3.32 -13.83
N LYS A 159 -5.94 3.69 -15.03
CA LYS A 159 -6.76 4.42 -16.00
C LYS A 159 -7.93 3.58 -16.52
N ASP A 160 -7.67 2.31 -16.81
CA ASP A 160 -8.65 1.41 -17.42
C ASP A 160 -9.67 0.89 -16.40
N PHE A 161 -9.26 0.67 -15.15
CA PHE A 161 -10.12 0.05 -14.13
C PHE A 161 -10.73 1.04 -13.13
N ALA A 162 -10.06 2.15 -12.80
CA ALA A 162 -10.58 3.15 -11.86
C ALA A 162 -11.18 4.37 -12.56
N GLY A 163 -10.98 4.52 -13.88
CA GLY A 163 -11.35 5.72 -14.62
C GLY A 163 -10.57 6.98 -14.19
N LEU A 164 -9.51 6.78 -13.39
CA LEU A 164 -8.65 7.85 -12.91
C LEU A 164 -7.54 8.07 -13.92
N SER A 165 -7.48 9.27 -14.49
CA SER A 165 -6.39 9.62 -15.41
C SER A 165 -5.14 9.94 -14.60
N THR A 166 -4.01 9.35 -15.00
CA THR A 166 -2.69 9.72 -14.52
C THR A 166 -2.24 11.01 -15.21
N CYS A 167 -1.60 11.90 -14.46
CA CYS A 167 -1.02 13.14 -14.97
C CYS A 167 0.47 13.14 -14.65
N THR A 168 1.30 13.32 -15.66
CA THR A 168 2.75 13.53 -15.53
C THR A 168 3.04 15.00 -15.81
N VAL A 169 3.74 15.66 -14.90
CA VAL A 169 4.08 17.09 -15.05
C VAL A 169 5.47 17.19 -15.66
N SER A 170 5.57 17.61 -16.92
CA SER A 170 6.85 17.94 -17.54
C SER A 170 7.16 19.42 -17.34
N GLN A 171 8.37 19.74 -16.88
CA GLN A 171 8.83 21.11 -16.70
C GLN A 171 9.92 21.45 -17.72
N LYS A 172 9.91 22.71 -18.17
CA LYS A 172 10.85 23.24 -19.15
C LYS A 172 11.29 24.62 -18.73
N GLN A 173 12.60 24.83 -18.62
CA GLN A 173 13.19 26.11 -18.21
C GLN A 173 14.25 26.56 -19.21
N ARG A 174 14.16 27.83 -19.63
CA ARG A 174 15.14 28.47 -20.50
C ARG A 174 16.06 29.36 -19.67
N ILE A 175 17.35 29.27 -19.92
CA ILE A 175 18.39 30.02 -19.22
C ILE A 175 19.32 30.64 -20.26
N ALA A 176 19.67 31.91 -20.08
CA ALA A 176 20.71 32.55 -20.86
C ALA A 176 22.10 32.00 -20.46
N LEU A 177 22.89 31.60 -21.45
CA LEU A 177 24.20 31.01 -21.28
C LEU A 177 25.29 32.02 -21.64
N GLY A 178 26.12 32.38 -20.66
CA GLY A 178 27.30 33.23 -20.85
C GLY A 178 28.60 32.48 -21.14
N VAL A 179 28.57 31.14 -21.11
CA VAL A 179 29.75 30.27 -21.16
C VAL A 179 29.70 29.27 -22.31
N GLY A 180 30.86 28.74 -22.69
CA GLY A 180 30.93 27.69 -23.71
C GLY A 180 30.30 26.37 -23.26
N TRP A 181 29.72 25.64 -24.22
CA TRP A 181 29.07 24.34 -24.02
C TRP A 181 29.99 23.31 -23.33
N GLU A 182 31.26 23.24 -23.72
CA GLU A 182 32.24 22.34 -23.10
C GLU A 182 32.48 22.63 -21.62
N LEU A 183 32.40 23.89 -21.21
CA LEU A 183 32.56 24.27 -19.81
C LEU A 183 31.34 23.84 -18.98
N VAL A 184 30.14 23.92 -19.57
CA VAL A 184 28.91 23.40 -18.94
C VAL A 184 29.04 21.90 -18.73
N ARG A 185 29.45 21.16 -19.78
CA ARG A 185 29.71 19.72 -19.70
C ARG A 185 30.70 19.40 -18.58
N TRP A 186 31.85 20.07 -18.54
CA TRP A 186 32.88 19.82 -17.53
C TRP A 186 32.39 20.01 -16.09
N HIS A 187 31.61 21.08 -15.82
CA HIS A 187 31.03 21.30 -14.49
C HIS A 187 29.97 20.26 -14.12
N LEU A 188 29.11 19.89 -15.08
CA LEU A 188 28.12 18.85 -14.87
C LEU A 188 28.78 17.49 -14.61
N GLU A 189 29.86 17.18 -15.34
CA GLU A 189 30.66 15.98 -15.10
C GLU A 189 31.34 16.01 -13.73
N GLY A 190 31.81 17.18 -13.31
CA GLY A 190 32.40 17.38 -11.98
C GLY A 190 31.41 17.14 -10.84
N MET A 191 30.13 17.49 -11.01
CA MET A 191 29.13 17.36 -9.95
C MET A 191 28.38 16.02 -9.99
N TYR A 192 27.98 15.57 -11.19
CA TYR A 192 27.14 14.39 -11.37
C TYR A 192 27.92 13.15 -11.82
N GLY A 193 29.20 13.27 -12.18
CA GLY A 193 29.95 12.19 -12.82
C GLY A 193 29.60 12.08 -14.30
N HIS A 194 29.58 10.88 -14.87
CA HIS A 194 29.33 10.73 -16.31
C HIS A 194 27.97 11.32 -16.74
N VAL A 195 28.00 12.21 -17.73
CA VAL A 195 26.82 12.85 -18.36
C VAL A 195 26.68 12.29 -19.77
N GLU A 196 25.47 11.88 -20.17
CA GLU A 196 25.31 11.22 -21.49
C GLU A 196 25.22 12.26 -22.62
N GLU A 197 26.15 12.07 -23.56
CA GLU A 197 26.27 12.62 -24.91
C GLU A 197 25.10 12.37 -25.86
N GLY A 198 24.23 13.35 -26.13
CA GLY A 198 23.10 13.14 -27.03
C GLY A 198 22.90 14.24 -28.06
N VAL A 199 22.13 13.90 -29.09
CA VAL A 199 21.49 14.86 -29.99
C VAL A 199 20.00 14.55 -29.94
N ASP A 200 19.17 15.56 -29.67
CA ASP A 200 17.71 15.39 -29.66
C ASP A 200 17.18 15.13 -31.08
N LYS A 201 15.91 14.72 -31.19
CA LYS A 201 15.20 14.47 -32.47
C LYS A 201 15.24 15.66 -33.44
N GLU A 202 15.48 16.86 -32.92
CA GLU A 202 15.58 18.12 -33.66
C GLU A 202 17.02 18.48 -34.08
N GLY A 203 18.01 17.62 -33.82
CA GLY A 203 19.42 17.88 -34.14
C GLY A 203 20.14 18.77 -33.13
N ILE A 204 19.54 19.00 -31.95
CA ILE A 204 20.06 19.91 -30.92
C ILE A 204 21.02 19.17 -29.98
N PRO A 205 22.24 19.67 -29.74
CA PRO A 205 23.16 19.08 -28.76
C PRO A 205 22.50 19.00 -27.37
N THR A 206 22.49 17.81 -26.79
CA THR A 206 21.79 17.51 -25.53
C THR A 206 22.68 16.73 -24.58
N LEU A 207 22.68 17.12 -23.31
CA LEU A 207 23.33 16.41 -22.22
C LEU A 207 22.27 15.82 -21.29
N ARG A 208 22.36 14.53 -20.97
CA ARG A 208 21.49 13.87 -19.99
C ARG A 208 22.20 13.80 -18.63
N ALA A 209 21.74 14.58 -17.66
CA ALA A 209 22.25 14.53 -16.29
C ALA A 209 21.48 13.51 -15.44
N MET A 210 22.22 12.62 -14.75
CA MET A 210 21.68 11.57 -13.87
C MET A 210 20.56 10.69 -14.47
N GLY A 211 20.49 10.59 -15.81
CA GLY A 211 19.43 9.85 -16.49
C GLY A 211 18.03 10.46 -16.35
N ALA A 212 17.90 11.67 -15.78
CA ALA A 212 16.62 12.26 -15.40
C ALA A 212 16.34 13.64 -16.04
N ILE A 213 17.38 14.44 -16.31
CA ILE A 213 17.22 15.80 -16.84
C ILE A 213 17.92 15.91 -18.19
N ASP A 214 17.22 16.47 -19.17
CA ASP A 214 17.75 16.80 -20.49
C ASP A 214 18.16 18.28 -20.55
N ILE A 215 19.40 18.54 -20.93
CA ILE A 215 20.00 19.87 -21.03
C ILE A 215 20.31 20.12 -22.50
N LYS A 216 19.54 20.99 -23.16
CA LYS A 216 19.58 21.21 -24.61
C LYS A 216 20.19 22.58 -24.94
N LEU A 217 21.17 22.62 -25.85
CA LEU A 217 21.75 23.87 -26.36
C LEU A 217 20.89 24.45 -27.49
N THR A 218 19.81 25.14 -27.14
CA THR A 218 18.86 25.70 -28.11
C THR A 218 19.41 26.87 -28.94
N SER A 219 20.37 27.63 -28.41
CA SER A 219 21.07 28.71 -29.10
C SER A 219 22.48 28.89 -28.50
N GLU A 220 23.38 29.59 -29.18
CA GLU A 220 24.77 29.82 -28.71
C GLU A 220 24.82 30.45 -27.30
N HIS A 221 23.79 31.20 -26.92
CA HIS A 221 23.65 31.84 -25.61
C HIS A 221 22.36 31.46 -24.89
N GLU A 222 21.70 30.36 -25.25
CA GLU A 222 20.48 29.91 -24.59
C GLU A 222 20.45 28.40 -24.41
N LEU A 223 20.30 27.97 -23.17
CA LEU A 223 20.23 26.59 -22.76
C LEU A 223 18.84 26.30 -22.18
N THR A 224 18.29 25.14 -22.53
CA THR A 224 16.97 24.70 -22.09
C THR A 224 17.10 23.42 -21.27
N LEU A 225 16.57 23.42 -20.05
CA LEU A 225 16.42 22.22 -19.23
C LEU A 225 15.01 21.68 -19.41
N GLU A 226 14.88 20.36 -19.55
CA GLU A 226 13.62 19.64 -19.67
C GLU A 226 13.66 18.40 -18.78
N TRP A 227 12.65 18.22 -17.93
CA TRP A 227 12.56 17.07 -17.02
C TRP A 227 11.10 16.75 -16.67
N GLU A 228 10.89 15.53 -16.17
CA GLU A 228 9.62 15.12 -15.55
C GLU A 228 9.67 15.41 -14.05
N SER A 229 8.73 16.23 -13.58
CA SER A 229 8.71 16.74 -12.20
C SER A 229 8.37 15.63 -11.22
N SER A 230 9.26 15.47 -10.24
CA SER A 230 9.11 14.60 -9.09
C SER A 230 10.01 15.13 -7.97
N ALA A 231 9.73 14.81 -6.71
CA ALA A 231 10.48 15.36 -5.59
C ALA A 231 12.00 15.16 -5.70
N SER A 232 12.45 14.01 -6.21
CA SER A 232 13.88 13.73 -6.42
C SER A 232 14.43 14.43 -7.67
N VAL A 233 13.72 14.38 -8.80
CA VAL A 233 14.20 14.98 -10.06
C VAL A 233 14.19 16.51 -9.99
N ASP A 234 13.24 17.11 -9.27
CA ASP A 234 13.18 18.56 -9.06
C ASP A 234 14.39 19.05 -8.24
N MET A 235 14.84 18.27 -7.25
CA MET A 235 16.08 18.59 -6.53
C MET A 235 17.32 18.54 -7.42
N ILE A 236 17.38 17.57 -8.34
CA ILE A 236 18.48 17.48 -9.32
C ILE A 236 18.36 18.64 -10.33
N ALA A 237 17.14 19.04 -10.72
CA ALA A 237 16.91 20.15 -11.64
C ALA A 237 17.35 21.48 -11.01
N ASP A 238 16.98 21.73 -9.76
CA ASP A 238 17.38 22.92 -9.00
C ASP A 238 18.90 22.99 -8.80
N SER A 239 19.55 21.87 -8.47
CA SER A 239 21.00 21.84 -8.33
C SER A 239 21.73 22.01 -9.68
N THR A 240 21.18 21.47 -10.77
CA THR A 240 21.69 21.68 -12.14
C THR A 240 21.57 23.15 -12.54
N LEU A 241 20.41 23.76 -12.29
CA LEU A 241 20.14 25.18 -12.51
C LEU A 241 21.12 26.06 -11.72
N ALA A 242 21.31 25.76 -10.44
CA ALA A 242 22.25 26.47 -9.56
C ALA A 242 23.70 26.35 -10.06
N LEU A 243 24.10 25.17 -10.53
CA LEU A 243 25.42 24.95 -11.09
C LEU A 243 25.63 25.79 -12.35
N ILE A 244 24.71 25.69 -13.32
CA ILE A 244 24.81 26.39 -14.62
C ILE A 244 24.83 27.91 -14.41
N THR A 245 23.97 28.44 -13.55
CA THR A 245 23.95 29.88 -13.24
C THR A 245 25.16 30.34 -12.42
N GLY A 246 25.85 29.42 -11.75
CA GLY A 246 27.05 29.65 -10.96
C GLY A 246 28.38 29.54 -11.74
N ILE A 247 28.39 29.03 -12.97
CA ILE A 247 29.63 28.74 -13.73
C ILE A 247 30.51 29.98 -13.88
N ASP A 248 29.91 31.14 -14.19
CA ASP A 248 30.62 32.41 -14.39
C ASP A 248 31.38 32.90 -13.14
N LYS A 249 30.93 32.47 -11.95
CA LYS A 249 31.51 32.89 -10.67
C LYS A 249 32.52 31.90 -10.12
N SER A 250 32.68 30.73 -10.75
CA SER A 250 33.57 29.68 -10.26
C SER A 250 35.03 29.93 -10.65
N PRO A 251 35.98 29.94 -9.70
CA PRO A 251 37.42 30.08 -9.98
C PRO A 251 37.98 28.96 -10.88
N ALA A 252 37.33 27.79 -10.89
CA ALA A 252 37.71 26.66 -11.74
C ALA A 252 37.46 26.96 -13.23
N SER A 253 36.38 27.69 -13.54
CA SER A 253 36.07 28.14 -14.90
C SER A 253 37.17 29.00 -15.50
N VAL A 254 37.80 29.85 -14.67
CA VAL A 254 38.92 30.72 -15.07
C VAL A 254 40.21 29.93 -15.33
N LYS A 255 40.40 28.78 -14.68
CA LYS A 255 41.56 27.92 -14.92
C LYS A 255 41.43 27.16 -16.23
N VAL A 256 40.24 26.64 -16.54
CA VAL A 256 39.97 25.91 -17.79
C VAL A 256 40.07 26.85 -19.00
N THR A 257 39.57 28.09 -18.90
CA THR A 257 39.66 29.06 -20.00
C THR A 257 41.06 29.64 -20.24
N ASN A 258 41.98 29.51 -19.27
CA ASN A 258 43.36 30.02 -19.38
C ASN A 258 44.36 29.04 -20.04
N HIS A 259 43.98 27.78 -20.29
CA HIS A 259 44.85 26.80 -20.96
C HIS A 259 44.61 26.76 -22.48
N LEU A 260 44.92 27.86 -23.19
CA LEU A 260 45.04 27.85 -24.67
C LEU A 260 46.50 27.73 -25.16
N HIS A 261 47.43 27.29 -24.31
CA HIS A 261 48.81 27.01 -24.71
C HIS A 261 49.22 25.59 -24.36
N SER A 262 49.39 24.79 -25.42
CA SER A 262 49.99 23.46 -25.41
C SER A 262 51.45 23.53 -25.01
N HIS A 263 51.81 22.87 -23.91
CA HIS A 263 53.15 22.37 -23.72
C HIS A 263 53.07 20.85 -23.63
N SER A 264 53.44 20.20 -24.73
CA SER A 264 53.63 18.76 -24.81
C SER A 264 54.78 18.35 -23.90
N HIS A 265 54.48 17.75 -22.76
CA HIS A 265 55.41 16.87 -22.09
C HIS A 265 54.78 15.50 -22.00
N SER A 266 55.25 14.63 -22.89
CA SER A 266 55.01 13.19 -22.87
C SER A 266 55.51 12.65 -21.52
N HIS A 267 54.59 12.37 -20.61
CA HIS A 267 54.81 11.43 -19.52
C HIS A 267 54.19 10.09 -19.93
N PRO A 268 54.96 8.98 -19.91
CA PRO A 268 54.58 7.72 -20.54
C PRO A 268 53.61 6.88 -19.67
N HIS A 269 52.56 7.48 -19.10
CA HIS A 269 51.56 6.73 -18.30
C HIS A 269 50.12 7.25 -18.39
N ALA A 270 49.77 8.08 -19.38
CA ALA A 270 48.43 8.62 -19.52
C ALA A 270 47.79 8.28 -20.88
N ASP A 271 47.83 7.01 -21.27
CA ASP A 271 47.01 6.48 -22.36
C ASP A 271 46.41 5.14 -21.92
N ASN A 272 45.22 5.22 -21.34
CA ASN A 272 44.14 4.24 -21.48
C ASN A 272 42.88 4.84 -20.85
N ALA A 273 42.22 5.70 -21.64
CA ALA A 273 40.90 6.24 -21.38
C ALA A 273 39.81 5.16 -21.62
N ASN A 274 39.88 4.07 -20.87
CA ASN A 274 38.81 3.10 -20.71
C ASN A 274 38.65 2.89 -19.21
N GLU A 275 37.51 3.32 -18.65
CA GLU A 275 37.09 3.17 -17.26
C GLU A 275 38.21 3.47 -16.23
N THR A 276 38.24 4.66 -15.64
CA THR A 276 39.05 4.88 -14.43
C THR A 276 38.49 3.97 -13.32
N SER A 277 38.97 2.73 -13.27
CA SER A 277 38.45 1.70 -12.40
C SER A 277 38.56 2.17 -10.95
N LEU A 278 37.55 1.85 -10.15
CA LEU A 278 37.50 2.17 -8.72
C LEU A 278 38.73 1.63 -7.98
N VAL A 279 39.25 0.50 -8.47
CA VAL A 279 40.34 -0.30 -7.92
C VAL A 279 41.66 0.48 -7.71
N PRO A 280 42.30 1.09 -8.71
CA PRO A 280 43.54 1.85 -8.54
C PRO A 280 43.39 3.03 -7.60
N LYS A 281 42.22 3.69 -7.58
CA LYS A 281 41.96 4.80 -6.65
C LYS A 281 41.80 4.31 -5.22
N ILE A 282 41.14 3.18 -4.99
CA ILE A 282 41.10 2.54 -3.67
C ILE A 282 42.51 2.12 -3.23
N GLY A 283 43.32 1.58 -4.16
CA GLY A 283 44.73 1.26 -3.94
C GLY A 283 45.52 2.45 -3.41
N MET A 284 45.40 3.61 -4.07
CA MET A 284 46.06 4.85 -3.60
C MET A 284 45.69 5.25 -2.16
N PHE A 285 44.43 5.07 -1.75
CA PHE A 285 44.00 5.37 -0.38
C PHE A 285 44.56 4.38 0.64
N LEU A 286 44.60 3.09 0.28
CA LEU A 286 45.17 2.04 1.13
C LEU A 286 46.70 2.21 1.27
N GLU A 287 47.39 2.49 0.18
CA GLU A 287 48.84 2.80 0.18
C GLU A 287 49.15 4.02 1.04
N ALA A 288 48.36 5.09 0.95
CA ALA A 288 48.56 6.29 1.73
C ALA A 288 48.34 6.08 3.24
N HIS A 289 47.44 5.17 3.64
CA HIS A 289 47.11 4.96 5.05
C HIS A 289 47.95 3.88 5.74
N PHE A 290 48.36 2.85 4.99
CA PHE A 290 49.08 1.67 5.53
C PHE A 290 50.54 1.57 5.06
N GLY A 291 50.93 2.37 4.07
CA GLY A 291 52.27 2.38 3.49
C GLY A 291 52.37 1.46 2.27
N PHE A 292 53.21 1.87 1.31
CA PHE A 292 53.41 1.17 0.04
C PHE A 292 53.88 -0.28 0.21
N GLU A 293 54.74 -0.56 1.18
CA GLU A 293 55.29 -1.91 1.43
C GLU A 293 54.30 -2.87 2.11
N ALA A 294 53.20 -2.35 2.65
CA ALA A 294 52.21 -3.14 3.37
C ALA A 294 51.04 -3.62 2.50
N LEU A 295 50.94 -3.15 1.25
CA LEU A 295 49.84 -3.44 0.34
C LEU A 295 50.31 -4.33 -0.82
N GLU A 296 49.64 -5.45 -1.02
CA GLU A 296 49.85 -6.35 -2.15
C GLU A 296 48.55 -6.48 -2.95
N TYR A 297 48.63 -6.29 -4.27
CA TYR A 297 47.50 -6.51 -5.17
C TYR A 297 47.56 -7.94 -5.71
N HIS A 298 46.52 -8.72 -5.44
CA HIS A 298 46.39 -10.08 -5.93
C HIS A 298 45.39 -10.11 -7.11
N GLU A 299 45.92 -10.36 -8.31
CA GLU A 299 45.12 -10.59 -9.53
C GLU A 299 44.99 -12.10 -9.73
N PRO A 300 43.78 -12.65 -9.96
CA PRO A 300 43.64 -14.10 -10.13
C PRO A 300 44.26 -14.53 -11.47
N ASP A 301 45.32 -15.35 -11.40
CA ASP A 301 45.91 -15.99 -12.59
C ASP A 301 44.94 -17.03 -13.17
N LEU A 302 44.70 -16.95 -14.48
CA LEU A 302 43.75 -17.82 -15.20
C LEU A 302 44.29 -19.23 -15.53
N THR A 303 45.44 -19.64 -14.98
CA THR A 303 46.18 -20.80 -15.52
C THR A 303 46.30 -22.04 -14.65
N ASP A 304 45.89 -22.03 -13.38
CA ASP A 304 46.08 -23.22 -12.53
C ASP A 304 44.74 -23.87 -12.13
N GLU A 305 44.45 -25.00 -12.79
CA GLU A 305 43.48 -25.99 -12.35
C GLU A 305 44.06 -26.74 -11.14
N ASP A 306 43.66 -26.38 -9.92
CA ASP A 306 43.80 -27.29 -8.78
C ASP A 306 42.66 -27.13 -7.77
N GLU A 307 42.22 -28.28 -7.27
CA GLU A 307 41.09 -28.51 -6.38
C GLU A 307 41.40 -28.09 -4.94
N GLN A 308 40.94 -26.90 -4.52
CA GLN A 308 40.63 -26.59 -3.11
C GLN A 308 39.84 -25.29 -2.96
N GLY A 309 38.58 -25.40 -2.51
CA GLY A 309 37.80 -24.31 -1.88
C GLY A 309 37.29 -23.19 -2.80
N GLU A 310 35.97 -23.02 -2.90
CA GLU A 310 35.29 -22.03 -3.74
C GLU A 310 35.45 -20.55 -3.33
N GLU A 311 36.41 -20.17 -2.46
CA GLU A 311 36.50 -18.81 -1.90
C GLU A 311 37.59 -17.89 -2.50
N GLU A 312 38.50 -18.36 -3.36
CA GLU A 312 39.60 -17.53 -3.88
C GLU A 312 39.60 -17.40 -5.42
N ARG A 313 38.66 -16.64 -5.99
CA ARG A 313 38.73 -16.21 -7.41
C ARG A 313 38.23 -14.78 -7.64
N TYR A 314 38.65 -13.84 -6.81
CA TYR A 314 38.32 -12.43 -6.99
C TYR A 314 39.55 -11.55 -6.78
N PRO A 315 39.67 -10.43 -7.53
CA PRO A 315 40.75 -9.48 -7.32
C PRO A 315 40.65 -8.92 -5.88
N ALA A 316 41.77 -8.91 -5.16
CA ALA A 316 41.80 -8.49 -3.77
C ALA A 316 43.07 -7.69 -3.43
N PHE A 317 42.93 -6.71 -2.54
CA PHE A 317 44.08 -6.10 -1.87
C PHE A 317 44.35 -6.82 -0.57
N VAL A 318 45.58 -7.29 -0.36
CA VAL A 318 46.03 -7.88 0.89
C VAL A 318 46.91 -6.86 1.61
N VAL A 319 46.48 -6.45 2.80
CA VAL A 319 47.24 -5.56 3.69
C VAL A 319 47.91 -6.41 4.76
N THR A 320 49.25 -6.42 4.77
CA THR A 320 50.05 -7.15 5.76
C THR A 320 50.77 -6.16 6.67
N LEU A 321 50.39 -6.17 7.95
CA LEU A 321 51.03 -5.38 8.99
C LEU A 321 51.64 -6.29 10.07
N PRO A 322 52.56 -5.78 10.92
CA PRO A 322 53.11 -6.55 12.04
C PRO A 322 52.04 -7.10 13.01
N GLU A 323 50.86 -6.47 13.04
CA GLU A 323 49.74 -6.76 13.93
C GLU A 323 48.74 -7.78 13.33
N GLY A 324 48.91 -8.18 12.05
CA GLY A 324 48.05 -9.14 11.36
C GLY A 324 47.89 -8.81 9.86
N SER A 325 47.27 -9.74 9.12
CA SER A 325 46.91 -9.57 7.71
C SER A 325 45.39 -9.40 7.53
N ALA A 326 45.01 -8.63 6.52
CA ALA A 326 43.62 -8.41 6.11
C ALA A 326 43.51 -8.41 4.58
N SER A 327 42.43 -8.92 4.03
CA SER A 327 42.13 -8.85 2.59
C SER A 327 40.87 -8.04 2.33
N VAL A 328 40.89 -7.26 1.25
CA VAL A 328 39.76 -6.48 0.74
C VAL A 328 39.34 -7.08 -0.60
N ASN A 329 38.14 -7.64 -0.67
CA ASN A 329 37.58 -8.11 -1.93
C ASN A 329 37.13 -6.90 -2.76
N LEU A 330 37.64 -6.78 -4.00
CA LEU A 330 37.40 -5.59 -4.83
C LEU A 330 36.03 -5.56 -5.52
N ASN A 331 35.31 -6.68 -5.54
CA ASN A 331 33.96 -6.75 -6.09
C ASN A 331 32.90 -6.43 -5.04
N THR A 332 33.08 -6.94 -3.81
CA THR A 332 32.13 -6.74 -2.71
C THR A 332 32.52 -5.60 -1.76
N LEU A 333 33.75 -5.10 -1.87
CA LEU A 333 34.36 -4.15 -0.93
C LEU A 333 34.38 -4.66 0.53
N ALA A 334 34.22 -5.97 0.72
CA ALA A 334 34.22 -6.59 2.03
C ALA A 334 35.66 -6.79 2.54
N VAL A 335 35.88 -6.47 3.81
CA VAL A 335 37.16 -6.66 4.49
C VAL A 335 37.12 -7.94 5.32
N SER A 336 38.03 -8.85 5.05
CA SER A 336 38.24 -10.06 5.85
C SER A 336 39.57 -9.97 6.60
N SER A 337 39.57 -10.26 7.90
CA SER A 337 40.80 -10.31 8.71
C SER A 337 40.56 -11.12 9.97
N VAL A 338 41.62 -11.80 10.42
CA VAL A 338 41.63 -12.51 11.71
C VAL A 338 41.71 -11.52 12.89
N ASN A 339 42.18 -10.29 12.65
CA ASN A 339 42.29 -9.25 13.67
C ASN A 339 41.16 -8.21 13.52
N GLU A 340 40.21 -8.23 14.46
CA GLU A 340 39.04 -7.32 14.47
C GLU A 340 39.40 -5.84 14.55
N THR A 341 40.52 -5.47 15.17
CA THR A 341 40.96 -4.06 15.24
C THR A 341 41.45 -3.58 13.88
N LEU A 342 42.23 -4.43 13.19
CA LEU A 342 42.71 -4.14 11.84
C LEU A 342 41.56 -4.12 10.83
N LYS A 343 40.63 -5.08 10.94
CA LYS A 343 39.41 -5.16 10.14
C LYS A 343 38.62 -3.85 10.17
N LYS A 344 38.24 -3.39 11.37
CA LYS A 344 37.48 -2.14 11.55
C LYS A 344 38.21 -0.93 10.99
N ARG A 345 39.54 -0.89 11.14
CA ARG A 345 40.35 0.22 10.63
C ARG A 345 40.40 0.21 9.09
N LEU A 346 40.54 -0.96 8.47
CA LEU A 346 40.48 -1.11 7.03
C LEU A 346 39.08 -0.78 6.48
N GLU A 347 38.01 -1.23 7.13
CA GLU A 347 36.63 -0.91 6.75
C GLU A 347 36.39 0.60 6.72
N VAL A 348 36.90 1.34 7.71
CA VAL A 348 36.80 2.81 7.73
C VAL A 348 37.54 3.45 6.55
N VAL A 349 38.75 2.97 6.24
CA VAL A 349 39.57 3.52 5.15
C VAL A 349 38.96 3.18 3.79
N VAL A 350 38.46 1.96 3.60
CA VAL A 350 37.77 1.54 2.38
C VAL A 350 36.48 2.35 2.19
N ASN A 351 35.66 2.52 3.23
CA ASN A 351 34.47 3.36 3.16
C ASN A 351 34.81 4.82 2.83
N LEU A 352 35.89 5.36 3.42
CA LEU A 352 36.37 6.72 3.11
C LEU A 352 36.83 6.84 1.65
N ALA A 353 37.57 5.84 1.15
CA ALA A 353 38.01 5.81 -0.24
C ALA A 353 36.81 5.73 -1.20
N VAL A 354 35.86 4.83 -0.93
CA VAL A 354 34.65 4.65 -1.74
C VAL A 354 33.85 5.94 -1.79
N THR A 355 33.50 6.51 -0.63
CA THR A 355 32.74 7.78 -0.55
C THR A 355 33.43 8.97 -1.22
N THR A 356 34.77 9.00 -1.24
CA THR A 356 35.54 10.08 -1.89
C THR A 356 35.68 9.88 -3.40
N VAL A 357 35.70 8.62 -3.86
CA VAL A 357 36.01 8.25 -5.24
C VAL A 357 34.77 7.99 -6.08
N THR A 358 33.67 7.51 -5.50
CA THR A 358 32.42 7.27 -6.21
C THR A 358 31.80 8.59 -6.65
N SER A 359 31.42 8.69 -7.93
CA SER A 359 30.65 9.83 -8.42
C SER A 359 29.26 9.86 -7.80
N LEU A 360 28.64 11.05 -7.74
CA LEU A 360 27.27 11.19 -7.22
C LEU A 360 26.26 10.32 -7.98
N SER A 361 26.45 10.14 -9.29
CA SER A 361 25.67 9.19 -10.12
C SER A 361 25.82 7.73 -9.69
N GLN A 362 27.02 7.28 -9.33
CA GLN A 362 27.25 5.93 -8.82
C GLN A 362 26.67 5.76 -7.42
N ALA A 363 26.84 6.75 -6.54
CA ALA A 363 26.23 6.75 -5.21
C ALA A 363 24.70 6.67 -5.28
N PHE A 364 24.06 7.40 -6.21
CA PHE A 364 22.62 7.36 -6.40
C PHE A 364 22.12 6.01 -6.94
N ARG A 365 22.86 5.38 -7.87
CA ARG A 365 22.52 4.03 -8.37
C ARG A 365 22.66 2.95 -7.30
N ILE A 366 23.60 3.11 -6.36
CA ILE A 366 23.77 2.18 -5.23
C ILE A 366 22.62 2.30 -4.23
N VAL A 367 21.99 3.47 -4.12
CA VAL A 367 20.79 3.70 -3.28
C VAL A 367 19.50 3.28 -4.00
N ALA A 368 19.50 3.23 -5.33
CA ALA A 368 18.33 2.90 -6.16
C ALA A 368 18.11 1.39 -6.45
N PRO A 369 18.53 0.49 -5.55
CA PRO A 369 17.66 -0.63 -5.21
C PRO A 369 17.60 -0.85 -3.69
N ALA A 370 17.37 0.20 -2.90
CA ALA A 370 17.13 0.05 -1.46
C ALA A 370 16.35 1.21 -0.81
N SER A 371 15.49 1.93 -1.54
CA SER A 371 14.61 2.95 -0.96
C SER A 371 13.14 2.62 -1.14
N HIS A 372 12.68 1.63 -0.37
CA HIS A 372 11.36 1.60 0.23
C HIS A 372 11.50 1.09 1.68
N GLU A 373 12.32 1.79 2.48
CA GLU A 373 12.15 1.77 3.94
C GLU A 373 11.63 3.14 4.36
N GLU A 374 10.32 3.34 4.16
CA GLU A 374 9.59 4.32 4.96
C GLU A 374 9.52 3.80 6.40
N ALA A 375 9.61 4.74 7.33
CA ALA A 375 9.60 4.54 8.77
C ALA A 375 8.62 3.44 9.24
N ASN A 376 9.19 2.43 9.88
CA ASN A 376 8.49 1.32 10.52
C ASN A 376 7.59 1.85 11.66
N LEU A 377 6.32 2.05 11.38
CA LEU A 377 5.24 1.99 12.38
C LEU A 377 4.78 0.54 12.40
N GLU A 378 5.03 -0.14 13.52
CA GLU A 378 4.64 -1.53 13.76
C GLU A 378 3.15 -1.75 13.43
N GLN A 379 2.88 -2.40 12.30
CA GLN A 379 1.62 -3.08 12.03
C GLN A 379 1.94 -4.48 11.52
N GLU A 380 1.38 -5.48 12.20
CA GLU A 380 1.60 -6.89 11.87
C GLU A 380 1.23 -7.21 10.41
N PRO A 381 2.01 -8.08 9.73
CA PRO A 381 1.71 -8.48 8.37
C PRO A 381 0.42 -9.29 8.32
N ALA A 382 -0.58 -8.78 7.58
CA ALA A 382 -1.80 -9.52 7.28
C ALA A 382 -1.48 -10.71 6.38
N LYS A 383 -1.80 -11.93 6.85
CA LYS A 383 -1.66 -13.15 6.05
C LYS A 383 -2.64 -13.13 4.87
N ALA A 384 -2.10 -13.10 3.65
CA ALA A 384 -2.87 -13.36 2.44
C ALA A 384 -3.11 -14.88 2.30
N VAL A 385 -4.38 -15.28 2.15
CA VAL A 385 -4.78 -16.65 1.82
C VAL A 385 -5.31 -16.65 0.40
N VAL A 386 -4.71 -17.48 -0.47
CA VAL A 386 -5.11 -17.61 -1.87
C VAL A 386 -6.30 -18.57 -1.97
N ILE A 387 -7.45 -18.07 -2.44
CA ILE A 387 -8.66 -18.89 -2.65
C ILE A 387 -8.73 -19.31 -4.14
N PRO A 388 -8.96 -20.60 -4.45
CA PRO A 388 -9.07 -21.09 -5.83
C PRO A 388 -10.26 -20.49 -6.60
N LYS A 389 -10.07 -20.32 -7.92
CA LYS A 389 -11.01 -19.67 -8.86
C LYS A 389 -12.43 -20.24 -8.84
N GLU A 390 -12.60 -21.55 -8.59
CA GLU A 390 -13.92 -22.20 -8.53
C GLU A 390 -14.73 -21.81 -7.28
N GLU A 391 -14.05 -21.49 -6.17
CA GLU A 391 -14.68 -21.06 -4.92
C GLU A 391 -14.99 -19.55 -4.95
N ALA A 392 -14.18 -18.77 -5.66
CA ALA A 392 -14.45 -17.35 -5.96
C ALA A 392 -15.66 -17.17 -6.89
N LEU A 393 -15.82 -18.02 -7.91
CA LEU A 393 -16.99 -18.02 -8.82
C LEU A 393 -18.28 -18.40 -8.07
N ARG A 394 -18.22 -19.34 -7.12
CA ARG A 394 -19.34 -19.63 -6.22
C ARG A 394 -19.69 -18.45 -5.32
N LEU A 395 -18.72 -17.65 -4.88
CA LEU A 395 -19.00 -16.43 -4.10
C LEU A 395 -19.57 -15.29 -4.96
N GLU A 396 -19.23 -15.25 -6.26
CA GLU A 396 -19.76 -14.25 -7.22
C GLU A 396 -21.21 -14.52 -7.66
N GLU A 397 -21.58 -15.77 -7.96
CA GLU A 397 -22.97 -16.12 -8.34
C GLU A 397 -23.98 -15.73 -7.27
N ILE A 398 -23.53 -15.73 -6.02
CA ILE A 398 -24.38 -15.42 -4.89
C ILE A 398 -24.50 -13.90 -4.65
N SER A 399 -23.57 -13.11 -5.18
CA SER A 399 -23.59 -11.63 -5.07
C SER A 399 -24.41 -10.93 -6.17
N GLN A 400 -24.75 -11.62 -7.28
CA GLN A 400 -25.38 -11.00 -8.46
C GLN A 400 -26.90 -11.19 -8.58
N SER A 401 -27.56 -11.98 -7.73
CA SER A 401 -29.02 -12.13 -7.77
C SER A 401 -29.73 -11.03 -6.94
N LYS A 402 -30.03 -9.88 -7.56
CA LYS A 402 -31.03 -8.91 -7.06
C LYS A 402 -32.43 -9.25 -7.61
N PRO A 403 -33.52 -8.99 -6.86
CA PRO A 403 -34.89 -9.16 -7.35
C PRO A 403 -35.29 -7.97 -8.24
N SER A 404 -36.03 -8.26 -9.30
CA SER A 404 -36.70 -7.28 -10.16
C SER A 404 -37.79 -6.56 -9.38
N ASP A 405 -37.61 -5.26 -9.15
CA ASP A 405 -38.60 -4.40 -8.51
C ASP A 405 -39.69 -4.02 -9.54
N GLY A 406 -40.92 -4.40 -9.24
CA GLY A 406 -42.10 -4.09 -10.02
C GLY A 406 -42.72 -2.79 -9.52
N SER A 407 -42.60 -1.72 -10.32
CA SER A 407 -43.38 -0.49 -10.14
C SER A 407 -43.38 0.27 -11.47
N GLN A 408 -44.43 0.06 -12.25
CA GLN A 408 -44.88 1.04 -13.26
C GLN A 408 -46.23 1.58 -12.79
N GLY A 409 -46.22 2.90 -12.56
CA GLY A 409 -47.39 3.67 -12.17
C GLY A 409 -48.46 3.67 -13.25
N ASP A 410 -49.69 3.60 -12.77
CA ASP A 410 -50.93 3.86 -13.48
C ASP A 410 -51.20 5.37 -13.42
N GLU A 411 -50.95 6.08 -14.53
CA GLU A 411 -51.59 7.36 -14.85
C GLU A 411 -51.84 7.40 -16.36
N GLY A 412 -53.09 7.19 -16.79
CA GLY A 412 -53.46 7.43 -18.18
C GLY A 412 -54.77 6.82 -18.67
N ALA A 413 -55.88 7.47 -18.35
CA ALA A 413 -57.10 7.61 -19.17
C ALA A 413 -57.89 6.33 -19.56
N SER A 414 -59.12 6.22 -19.03
CA SER A 414 -60.35 5.87 -19.77
C SER A 414 -61.43 5.41 -18.81
N SER A 415 -62.51 6.20 -18.64
CA SER A 415 -63.91 5.74 -18.81
C SER A 415 -64.91 6.76 -18.27
N ASN A 416 -65.68 7.36 -19.19
CA ASN A 416 -67.14 7.46 -19.07
C ASN A 416 -67.72 8.06 -20.36
N GLU A 417 -68.40 7.23 -21.14
CA GLU A 417 -69.77 7.49 -21.59
C GLU A 417 -70.37 6.23 -22.27
N ASN A 418 -71.47 5.74 -21.67
CA ASN A 418 -72.66 5.11 -22.23
C ASN A 418 -72.60 4.31 -23.55
N VAL A 419 -73.23 3.12 -23.55
CA VAL A 419 -74.55 2.83 -24.18
C VAL A 419 -74.81 1.30 -24.15
N HIS A 420 -76.05 0.92 -23.77
CA HIS A 420 -76.87 -0.30 -24.04
C HIS A 420 -76.18 -1.61 -24.47
N ASP A 421 -76.53 -2.79 -23.94
CA ASP A 421 -77.84 -3.39 -23.59
C ASP A 421 -77.69 -4.47 -22.51
#